data_AF-A0A946JD97-F1
#
_entry.id   AF-A0A946JD97-F1
#
_cell.length_a   1.000
_cell.length_b   1.000
_cell.length_c   1.000
_cell.angle_alpha   90.00
_cell.angle_beta   90.00
_cell.angle_gamma   90.00
#
_symmetry.space_group_name_H-M   'P 1'
#
loop_
_entity.id
_entity.type
_entity.pdbx_description
1 polymer ?
#
loop_
_entity_poly.entity_id
_entity_poly.type
_entity_poly.pdbx_seq_one_letter_code
_entity_poly.pdbx_strand_id
1 'polypeptide(L)'
;MANTTTNSNWWIWKVFWILLIVTTVEVVLGIIKPGFLINTQFLGTKLLNHIFIVLTIVKAAYIVLSFMHLGHERKSLKWTILIPPLILIPYLLFILLTEGGYALSLMH
;
A
#
# COMPACT_ATOMS: atom_id res chain seq x y z
N MET A 1 2.91 30.53 -35.56
CA MET A 1 1.85 29.65 -35.00
C MET A 1 2.35 29.14 -33.66
N ALA A 2 1.82 29.66 -32.56
CA ALA A 2 2.15 29.16 -31.21
C ALA A 2 1.34 27.89 -30.97
N ASN A 3 2.02 26.76 -30.76
CA ASN A 3 1.41 25.50 -30.38
C ASN A 3 0.86 25.65 -28.95
N THR A 4 -0.42 25.33 -28.77
CA THR A 4 -1.13 25.41 -27.51
C THR A 4 -0.73 24.24 -26.62
N THR A 5 -0.10 24.53 -25.49
CA THR A 5 0.24 23.55 -24.44
C THR A 5 -1.03 23.04 -23.78
N THR A 6 -1.38 21.78 -24.05
CA THR A 6 -2.48 21.11 -23.35
C THR A 6 -2.02 20.71 -21.96
N ASN A 7 -2.52 21.41 -20.93
CA ASN A 7 -2.28 21.05 -19.53
C ASN A 7 -3.00 19.74 -19.20
N SER A 8 -2.32 18.61 -19.46
CA SER A 8 -2.88 17.27 -19.41
C SER A 8 -2.84 16.70 -17.99
N ASN A 9 -3.50 17.34 -17.03
CA ASN A 9 -3.63 16.83 -15.64
C ASN A 9 -4.71 15.74 -15.50
N TRP A 10 -5.49 15.51 -16.55
CA TRP A 10 -6.64 14.60 -16.56
C TRP A 10 -6.26 13.15 -16.24
N TRP A 11 -5.05 12.72 -16.61
CA TRP A 11 -4.59 11.36 -16.32
C TRP A 11 -4.35 11.13 -14.82
N ILE A 12 -3.85 12.13 -14.09
CA ILE A 12 -3.65 12.06 -12.63
C ILE A 12 -5.00 11.91 -11.93
N TRP A 13 -5.99 12.70 -12.34
CA TRP A 13 -7.34 12.63 -11.80
C TRP A 13 -7.98 11.25 -12.03
N LYS A 14 -7.76 10.63 -13.19
CA LYS A 14 -8.22 9.27 -13.46
C LYS A 14 -7.61 8.24 -12.51
N VAL A 15 -6.30 8.29 -12.28
CA VAL A 15 -5.64 7.35 -11.36
C VAL A 15 -6.03 7.60 -9.91
N PHE A 16 -6.19 8.86 -9.51
CA PHE A 16 -6.69 9.21 -8.19
C PHE A 16 -8.04 8.55 -7.89
N TRP A 17 -9.01 8.64 -8.80
CA TRP A 17 -10.32 8.01 -8.61
C TRP A 17 -10.25 6.49 -8.54
N ILE A 18 -9.41 5.84 -9.37
CA ILE A 18 -9.21 4.38 -9.31
C ILE A 18 -8.67 3.97 -7.94
N LEU A 19 -7.62 4.65 -7.47
CA LEU A 19 -7.01 4.37 -6.18
C LEU A 19 -7.95 4.66 -5.00
N LEU A 20 -8.75 5.72 -5.08
CA LEU A 20 -9.77 6.06 -4.09
C LEU A 20 -10.82 4.95 -4.00
N ILE A 21 -11.33 4.48 -5.13
CA ILE A 21 -12.33 3.40 -5.17
C ILE A 21 -11.74 2.11 -4.59
N VAL A 22 -10.56 1.69 -5.04
CA VAL A 22 -9.88 0.49 -4.52
C VAL A 22 -9.70 0.58 -3.00
N THR A 23 -9.25 1.73 -2.49
CA THR A 23 -9.05 1.94 -1.05
C THR A 23 -10.37 1.94 -0.28
N THR A 24 -11.42 2.55 -0.83
CA THR A 24 -12.76 2.56 -0.23
C THR A 24 -13.31 1.14 -0.13
N VAL A 25 -13.19 0.34 -1.20
CA VAL A 25 -13.60 -1.06 -1.22
C VAL A 25 -12.85 -1.87 -0.16
N GLU A 26 -11.54 -1.65 -0.04
CA GLU A 26 -10.71 -2.29 0.98
C GLU A 26 -11.24 -2.00 2.40
N VAL A 27 -11.48 -0.73 2.73
CA VAL A 27 -12.01 -0.32 4.05
C VAL A 27 -13.41 -0.90 4.31
N VAL A 28 -14.31 -0.84 3.31
CA VAL A 28 -15.67 -1.37 3.41
C VAL A 28 -15.66 -2.88 3.65
N LEU A 29 -14.84 -3.64 2.92
CA LEU A 29 -14.66 -5.07 3.15
C LEU A 29 -14.09 -5.36 4.55
N GLY A 30 -13.26 -4.45 5.08
CA GLY A 30 -12.68 -4.54 6.42
C GLY A 30 -13.68 -4.32 7.55
N ILE A 31 -14.69 -3.48 7.32
CA ILE A 31 -15.76 -3.21 8.29
C ILE A 31 -16.82 -4.32 8.22
N ILE A 32 -17.30 -4.64 7.01
CA ILE A 32 -18.41 -5.58 6.82
C ILE A 32 -17.98 -7.02 7.11
N LYS A 33 -16.71 -7.36 6.85
CA LYS A 33 -16.11 -8.71 7.04
C LYS A 33 -17.12 -9.82 6.66
N PRO A 34 -17.53 -9.91 5.38
CA PRO A 34 -18.60 -10.81 4.98
C PRO A 34 -18.28 -12.26 5.37
N GLY A 35 -19.27 -12.97 5.91
CA GLY A 35 -19.10 -14.32 6.46
C GLY A 35 -18.47 -15.33 5.50
N PHE A 36 -18.70 -15.19 4.19
CA PHE A 36 -18.03 -16.00 3.17
C PHE A 36 -16.49 -15.90 3.23
N LEU A 37 -15.93 -14.70 3.41
CA LEU A 37 -14.48 -14.45 3.44
C LEU A 37 -13.83 -14.84 4.79
N ILE A 38 -14.64 -15.00 5.84
CA ILE A 38 -14.19 -15.45 7.16
C ILE A 38 -14.20 -16.98 7.24
N ASN A 39 -15.21 -17.62 6.64
CA ASN A 39 -15.43 -19.06 6.74
C ASN A 39 -14.56 -19.86 5.78
N THR A 40 -14.14 -19.27 4.65
CA THR A 40 -13.07 -19.85 3.83
C THR A 40 -11.72 -19.55 4.45
N GLN A 41 -11.12 -20.57 5.05
CA GLN A 41 -9.73 -20.54 5.48
C GLN A 41 -8.85 -20.92 4.29
N PHE A 42 -7.94 -20.02 3.91
CA PHE A 42 -6.92 -20.27 2.90
C PHE A 42 -5.55 -20.12 3.58
N LEU A 43 -4.69 -21.13 3.45
CA LEU A 43 -3.37 -21.17 4.10
C LEU A 43 -3.43 -20.93 5.63
N GLY A 44 -4.41 -21.52 6.33
CA GLY A 44 -4.53 -21.44 7.79
C GLY A 44 -5.00 -20.09 8.34
N THR A 45 -5.23 -19.09 7.49
CA THR A 45 -5.71 -17.75 7.89
C THR A 45 -7.01 -17.40 7.17
N LYS A 46 -7.72 -16.37 7.64
CA LYS A 46 -8.98 -15.91 7.00
C LYS A 46 -8.63 -15.40 5.60
N LEU A 47 -9.37 -15.83 4.57
CA LEU A 47 -9.16 -15.39 3.18
C LEU A 47 -9.20 -13.86 3.05
N LEU A 48 -9.97 -13.20 3.91
CA LEU A 48 -9.98 -11.75 4.06
C LEU A 48 -8.57 -11.16 4.22
N ASN A 49 -7.72 -11.73 5.08
CA ASN A 49 -6.38 -11.20 5.35
C ASN A 49 -5.46 -11.26 4.12
N HIS A 50 -5.57 -12.34 3.34
CA HIS A 50 -4.83 -12.48 2.08
C HIS A 50 -5.27 -11.42 1.05
N ILE A 51 -6.58 -11.21 0.91
CA ILE A 51 -7.14 -10.18 0.02
C ILE A 51 -6.64 -8.78 0.43
N PHE A 52 -6.63 -8.48 1.73
CA PHE A 52 -6.10 -7.21 2.24
C PHE A 52 -4.63 -7.00 1.89
N ILE A 53 -3.78 -8.01 2.10
CA ILE A 53 -2.35 -7.91 1.76
C ILE A 53 -2.16 -7.65 0.26
N VAL A 54 -2.86 -8.39 -0.59
CA VAL A 54 -2.76 -8.24 -2.05
C VAL A 54 -3.24 -6.86 -2.51
N LEU A 55 -4.41 -6.42 -2.05
CA LEU A 55 -4.97 -5.09 -2.37
C LEU A 55 -4.02 -3.97 -1.92
N THR A 56 -3.42 -4.11 -0.74
CA THR A 56 -2.48 -3.13 -0.20
C THR A 56 -1.21 -3.02 -1.06
N ILE A 57 -0.67 -4.15 -1.53
CA ILE A 57 0.50 -4.16 -2.44
C ILE A 57 0.14 -3.54 -3.79
N VAL A 58 -1.01 -3.91 -4.37
CA VAL A 58 -1.47 -3.35 -5.66
C VAL A 58 -1.65 -1.84 -5.56
N LYS A 59 -2.31 -1.36 -4.49
CA LYS A 59 -2.47 0.07 -4.18
C LYS A 59 -1.12 0.78 -4.08
N ALA A 60 -0.19 0.23 -3.31
CA ALA A 60 1.15 0.82 -3.14
C ALA A 60 1.90 0.92 -4.47
N ALA A 61 1.85 -0.12 -5.31
CA ALA A 61 2.46 -0.09 -6.64
C ALA A 61 1.83 0.99 -7.54
N TYR A 62 0.49 1.11 -7.55
CA TYR A 62 -0.20 2.16 -8.31
C TYR A 62 0.16 3.57 -7.82
N ILE A 63 0.30 3.77 -6.50
CA ILE A 63 0.72 5.06 -5.92
C ILE A 63 2.12 5.43 -6.40
N VAL A 64 3.10 4.52 -6.27
CA VAL A 64 4.49 4.78 -6.65
C VAL A 64 4.62 5.03 -8.16
N LEU A 65 3.91 4.27 -8.98
CA LEU A 65 3.97 4.44 -10.44
C LEU A 65 3.29 5.72 -10.93
N SER A 66 2.14 6.09 -10.33
CA SER A 66 1.29 7.17 -10.86
C SER A 66 1.41 8.51 -10.13
N PHE A 67 1.38 8.54 -8.80
CA PHE A 67 1.44 9.83 -8.09
C PHE A 67 2.82 10.46 -8.09
N MET A 68 3.85 9.63 -8.22
CA MET A 68 5.20 10.13 -8.25
C MET A 68 5.68 10.47 -9.67
N HIS A 69 4.85 10.27 -10.71
CA HIS A 69 5.20 10.43 -12.12
C HIS A 69 6.56 9.79 -12.48
N LEU A 70 6.94 8.76 -11.73
CA LEU A 70 8.25 8.15 -11.85
C LEU A 70 8.39 7.37 -13.16
N GLY A 71 7.32 7.14 -13.93
CA GLY A 71 7.36 6.42 -15.20
C GLY A 71 8.46 6.91 -16.16
N HIS A 72 8.63 8.22 -16.30
CA HIS A 72 9.60 8.84 -17.23
C HIS A 72 10.74 9.60 -16.53
N GLU A 73 10.81 9.57 -15.20
CA GLU A 73 11.83 10.29 -14.43
C GLU A 73 13.07 9.46 -14.10
N ARG A 74 14.13 10.17 -13.69
CA ARG A 74 15.45 9.65 -13.33
C ARG A 74 15.30 8.47 -12.37
N LYS A 75 15.90 7.33 -12.71
CA LYS A 75 15.91 6.12 -11.86
C LYS A 75 16.31 6.42 -10.40
N SER A 76 17.20 7.40 -10.17
CA SER A 76 17.61 7.84 -8.83
C SER A 76 16.44 8.26 -7.94
N LEU A 77 15.50 9.07 -8.46
CA LEU A 77 14.34 9.53 -7.69
C LEU A 77 13.44 8.36 -7.28
N LYS A 78 13.29 7.35 -8.15
CA LYS A 78 12.51 6.14 -7.83
C LYS A 78 13.05 5.42 -6.61
N TRP A 79 14.37 5.21 -6.58
CA TRP A 79 15.03 4.50 -5.49
C TRP A 79 15.00 5.31 -4.19
N THR A 80 15.17 6.64 -4.25
CA THR A 80 15.06 7.49 -3.06
C THR A 80 13.71 7.37 -2.37
N ILE A 81 12.61 7.17 -3.09
CA ILE A 81 11.30 7.02 -2.46
C ILE A 81 10.95 5.56 -2.14
N LEU A 82 11.39 4.59 -2.95
CA LEU A 82 11.11 3.18 -2.70
C LEU A 82 11.93 2.60 -1.52
N ILE A 83 13.18 3.03 -1.37
CA ILE A 83 14.11 2.46 -0.37
C ILE A 83 13.67 2.70 1.08
N PRO A 84 13.26 3.92 1.49
CA PRO A 84 12.87 4.17 2.87
C PRO A 84 11.74 3.24 3.36
N PRO A 85 10.56 3.11 2.71
CA PRO A 85 9.52 2.20 3.20
C PRO A 85 9.93 0.72 3.11
N LEU A 86 10.80 0.34 2.16
CA LEU A 86 11.27 -1.04 2.02
C LEU A 86 12.17 -1.47 3.20
N ILE A 87 13.05 -0.57 3.67
CA ILE A 87 14.00 -0.87 4.77
C ILE A 87 13.41 -0.51 6.13
N LEU A 88 12.76 0.64 6.23
CA LEU A 88 12.37 1.25 7.50
C LEU A 88 11.18 0.53 8.14
N ILE A 89 10.19 0.06 7.34
CA ILE A 89 9.03 -0.65 7.88
C ILE A 89 9.42 -1.99 8.52
N PRO A 90 10.16 -2.91 7.85
CA PRO A 90 10.60 -4.16 8.47
C PRO A 90 11.56 -3.93 9.64
N TYR A 91 12.45 -2.95 9.53
CA TYR A 91 13.41 -2.63 10.61
C TYR A 91 12.72 -2.12 11.87
N LEU A 92 11.71 -1.26 11.72
CA LEU A 92 10.91 -0.78 12.85
C LEU A 92 10.10 -1.91 13.49
N LEU A 93 9.50 -2.78 12.68
CA LEU A 93 8.83 -4.00 13.17
C LEU A 93 9.77 -4.89 13.99
N PHE A 94 11.00 -5.11 13.49
CA PHE A 94 12.01 -5.91 14.19
C PHE A 94 12.38 -5.32 15.55
N ILE A 95 12.64 -4.00 15.61
CA ILE A 95 12.94 -3.31 16.85
C ILE A 95 11.77 -3.41 17.83
N LEU A 96 10.54 -3.12 17.40
CA LEU A 96 9.39 -3.17 18.30
C LEU A 96 9.12 -4.55 18.88
N LEU A 97 9.29 -5.62 18.09
CA LEU A 97 9.10 -6.98 18.56
C LEU A 97 10.21 -7.41 19.54
N THR A 98 11.44 -6.98 19.27
CA THR A 98 12.60 -7.27 20.14
C THR A 98 12.47 -6.55 21.48
N GLU A 99 12.27 -5.22 21.45
CA GLU A 99 12.11 -4.40 22.65
C GLU A 99 10.84 -4.76 23.43
N GLY A 100 9.74 -5.05 22.73
CA GLY A 100 8.51 -5.54 23.35
C GLY A 100 8.69 -6.88 24.06
N GLY A 101 9.49 -7.78 23.50
CA GLY A 101 9.85 -9.05 24.13
C GLY A 101 10.68 -8.86 25.40
N TYR A 102 11.69 -7.99 25.36
CA TYR A 102 12.51 -7.67 26.54
C TYR A 102 11.66 -7.01 27.65
N ALA A 103 10.80 -6.06 27.30
CA ALA A 103 9.91 -5.40 28.26
C ALA A 103 8.94 -6.40 28.94
N LEU A 104 8.39 -7.35 28.18
CA LEU A 104 7.53 -8.40 28.73
C LEU A 104 8.29 -9.32 29.69
N SER A 105 9.53 -9.67 29.36
CA SER A 105 10.39 -10.53 30.20
C SER A 105 10.88 -9.88 31.49
N LEU A 106 10.86 -8.54 31.58
CA LEU A 106 11.27 -7.78 32.77
C LEU A 106 10.11 -7.56 33.76
N MET A 107 8.87 -7.53 33.26
CA MET A 107 7.67 -7.36 34.09
C MET A 107 7.21 -8.65 34.78
N HIS A 108 7.77 -9.80 34.41
CA HIS A 108 7.43 -11.12 34.95
C HIS A 108 8.65 -11.74 35.62
#